data_AF-A0A7C2LA28-F1
#
_entry.id   AF-A0A7C2LA28-F1
#
_cell.length_a   1.000
_cell.length_b   1.000
_cell.length_c   1.000
_cell.angle_alpha   90.00
_cell.angle_beta   90.00
_cell.angle_gamma   90.00
#
_symmetry.space_group_name_H-M   'P 1'
#
loop_
_entity.id
_entity.type
_entity.pdbx_description
1 polymer ?
#
loop_
_entity_poly.entity_id
_entity_poly.type
_entity_poly.pdbx_seq_one_letter_code
_entity_poly.pdbx_strand_id
1 'polypeptide(L)'
;PLYVRAGTILPLGPVKQYTSQPSEEPITLTIYPGADGRFVLYEDDGETFDYRRGEQMKIEVLWNDRARRLGLRLVEGTRLLPPSPRRFHLRLAPQREVRTVVFAGDPVEVSL
;
A
#
# COMPACT_ATOMS: atom_id res chain seq x y z
N PRO A 1 15.72 -20.19 -4.85
CA PRO A 1 14.90 -19.61 -5.94
C PRO A 1 13.62 -19.00 -5.36
N LEU A 2 13.25 -17.78 -5.76
CA LEU A 2 12.05 -17.08 -5.30
C LEU A 2 11.28 -16.57 -6.53
N TYR A 3 9.98 -16.78 -6.55
CA TYR A 3 9.10 -16.39 -7.66
C TYR A 3 7.93 -15.58 -7.10
N VAL A 4 7.43 -14.62 -7.89
CA VAL A 4 6.28 -13.78 -7.51
C VAL A 4 5.11 -14.11 -8.43
N ARG A 5 3.92 -14.28 -7.85
CA ARG A 5 2.70 -14.60 -8.58
C ARG A 5 2.21 -13.36 -9.36
N ALA A 6 1.73 -13.56 -10.59
CA ALA A 6 0.99 -12.51 -11.31
C ALA A 6 -0.22 -12.04 -10.48
N GLY A 7 -0.47 -10.73 -10.48
CA GLY A 7 -1.45 -10.05 -9.65
C GLY A 7 -0.97 -9.65 -8.25
N THR A 8 0.29 -9.95 -7.90
CA THR A 8 0.84 -9.54 -6.60
C THR A 8 0.97 -8.02 -6.54
N ILE A 9 0.47 -7.42 -5.46
CA ILE A 9 0.77 -6.06 -5.05
C ILE A 9 1.66 -6.17 -3.81
N LEU A 10 2.95 -5.88 -3.98
CA LEU A 10 3.95 -6.01 -2.93
C LEU A 10 4.29 -4.63 -2.34
N PRO A 11 3.86 -4.31 -1.11
CA PRO A 11 4.33 -3.12 -0.40
C PRO A 11 5.74 -3.34 0.15
N LEU A 12 6.64 -2.39 -0.11
CA LEU A 12 7.97 -2.35 0.48
C LEU A 12 8.19 -0.98 1.11
N GLY A 13 8.45 -0.98 2.42
CA GLY A 13 8.86 0.22 3.14
C GLY A 13 10.33 0.59 2.88
N PRO A 14 10.78 1.74 3.41
CA PRO A 14 12.19 2.12 3.38
C PRO A 14 13.06 1.16 4.18
N VAL A 15 14.37 1.21 3.95
CA VAL A 15 15.34 0.46 4.75
C VAL A 15 15.32 1.00 6.18
N LYS A 16 15.06 0.11 7.13
CA LYS A 16 15.06 0.40 8.57
C LYS A 16 15.92 -0.64 9.31
N GLN A 17 16.48 -0.24 10.44
CA GLN A 17 17.26 -1.10 11.33
C GLN A 17 16.37 -1.83 12.34
N TYR A 18 15.19 -1.27 12.64
CA TYR A 18 14.20 -1.83 13.56
C TYR A 18 12.79 -1.37 13.14
N THR A 19 11.75 -2.07 13.61
CA THR A 19 10.36 -1.93 13.14
C THR A 19 9.77 -0.53 13.39
N SER A 20 10.01 0.05 14.57
CA SER A 20 9.50 1.36 14.98
C SER A 20 10.38 2.54 14.53
N GLN A 21 11.45 2.31 13.76
CA GLN A 21 12.31 3.41 13.30
C GLN A 21 11.48 4.42 12.49
N PRO A 22 11.47 5.71 12.89
CA PRO A 22 10.77 6.74 12.14
C PRO A 22 11.36 6.86 10.73
N SER A 23 10.50 7.07 9.74
CA SER A 23 10.91 7.41 8.38
C SER A 23 9.81 8.20 7.68
N GLU A 24 10.20 9.22 6.93
CA GLU A 24 9.31 10.01 6.08
C GLU A 24 9.28 9.51 4.62
N GLU A 25 10.05 8.46 4.34
CA GLU A 25 10.10 7.85 3.03
C GLU A 25 8.81 7.06 2.75
N PRO A 26 8.26 7.18 1.53
CA PRO A 26 7.02 6.52 1.17
C PRO A 26 7.18 5.01 1.00
N ILE A 27 6.09 4.28 1.23
CA ILE A 27 5.98 2.87 0.86
C ILE A 27 5.94 2.77 -0.67
N THR A 28 6.69 1.82 -1.24
CA THR A 28 6.61 1.45 -2.65
C THR A 28 5.66 0.28 -2.84
N LEU A 29 4.57 0.48 -3.56
CA LEU A 29 3.67 -0.56 -4.03
C LEU A 29 4.20 -1.06 -5.38
N THR A 30 4.80 -2.25 -5.40
CA THR A 30 5.23 -2.91 -6.64
C THR A 30 4.17 -3.88 -7.13
N ILE A 31 3.63 -3.64 -8.32
CA ILE A 31 2.60 -4.45 -8.96
C ILE A 31 3.27 -5.40 -9.95
N TYR A 32 3.02 -6.70 -9.80
CA TYR A 32 3.45 -7.73 -10.74
C TYR A 32 2.27 -8.08 -11.66
N PRO A 33 2.25 -7.59 -12.91
CA PRO A 33 1.10 -7.73 -13.79
C PRO A 33 0.90 -9.18 -14.28
N GLY A 34 -0.20 -9.39 -15.00
CA GLY A 34 -0.60 -10.67 -15.61
C GLY A 34 -1.80 -11.34 -14.95
N ALA A 35 -2.37 -10.73 -13.90
CA ALA A 35 -3.65 -11.09 -13.30
C ALA A 35 -4.14 -9.93 -12.41
N ASP A 36 -5.44 -9.89 -12.13
CA ASP A 36 -5.99 -8.96 -11.14
C ASP A 36 -5.40 -9.25 -9.75
N GLY A 37 -5.33 -8.20 -8.93
CA GLY A 37 -4.68 -8.22 -7.62
C GLY A 37 -5.50 -7.55 -6.54
N ARG A 38 -5.38 -8.04 -5.31
CA ARG A 38 -5.97 -7.43 -4.12
C ARG A 38 -4.98 -7.56 -2.97
N PHE A 39 -4.75 -6.46 -2.27
CA PHE A 39 -3.96 -6.41 -1.05
C PHE A 39 -4.62 -5.48 -0.02
N VAL A 40 -4.43 -5.74 1.27
CA VAL A 40 -4.88 -4.83 2.33
C VAL A 40 -3.65 -4.46 3.16
N LEU A 41 -3.23 -3.20 3.07
CA LEU A 41 -2.18 -2.64 3.90
C LEU A 41 -2.74 -2.35 5.29
N TYR A 42 -2.24 -3.10 6.27
CA TYR A 42 -2.63 -2.99 7.67
C TYR A 42 -1.56 -2.23 8.47
N GLU A 43 -1.97 -1.28 9.30
CA GLU A 43 -1.10 -0.58 10.24
C GLU A 43 -1.84 -0.31 11.56
N ASP A 44 -1.13 -0.45 12.68
CA ASP A 44 -1.52 -0.04 14.03
C ASP A 44 -0.29 0.59 14.73
N ASP A 45 -0.34 0.76 16.05
CA ASP A 45 0.80 1.32 16.81
C ASP A 45 1.97 0.33 16.99
N GLY A 46 1.78 -0.96 16.70
CA GLY A 46 2.78 -2.01 16.86
C GLY A 46 3.20 -2.33 18.30
N GLU A 47 2.57 -1.72 19.31
CA GLU A 47 3.01 -1.77 20.71
C GLU A 47 1.91 -2.22 21.68
N THR A 48 0.65 -1.84 21.43
CA THR A 48 -0.44 -2.02 22.39
C THR A 48 -1.50 -3.02 21.89
N PHE A 49 -2.57 -3.20 22.68
CA PHE A 49 -3.74 -4.00 22.28
C PHE A 49 -4.87 -3.14 21.69
N ASP A 50 -4.59 -1.89 21.32
CA ASP A 50 -5.60 -0.93 20.92
C ASP A 50 -6.25 -1.29 19.58
N TYR A 51 -5.57 -2.09 18.74
CA TYR A 51 -6.15 -2.71 17.55
C TYR A 51 -7.44 -3.49 17.86
N ARG A 52 -7.57 -4.09 19.07
CA ARG A 52 -8.78 -4.81 19.50
C ARG A 52 -9.97 -3.89 19.70
N ARG A 53 -9.72 -2.60 19.90
CA ARG A 53 -10.73 -1.54 20.02
C ARG A 53 -10.92 -0.76 18.71
N GLY A 54 -10.28 -1.19 17.63
CA GLY A 54 -10.38 -0.58 16.30
C GLY A 54 -9.32 0.47 15.99
N GLU A 55 -8.32 0.66 16.87
CA GLU A 55 -7.18 1.56 16.60
C GLU A 55 -6.19 0.93 15.62
N GLN A 56 -6.64 0.83 14.38
CA GLN A 56 -5.93 0.26 13.25
C GLN A 56 -6.39 0.94 11.96
N MET A 57 -5.54 0.95 10.96
CA MET A 57 -5.83 1.42 9.61
C MET A 57 -5.74 0.25 8.64
N LYS A 58 -6.68 0.18 7.70
CA LYS A 58 -6.61 -0.75 6.58
C LYS A 58 -6.84 0.00 5.28
N ILE A 59 -5.84 -0.01 4.40
CA ILE A 59 -5.95 0.53 3.03
C ILE A 59 -6.06 -0.65 2.08
N GLU A 60 -7.19 -0.77 1.39
CA GLU A 60 -7.36 -1.75 0.35
C GLU A 60 -6.75 -1.23 -0.97
N VAL A 61 -5.90 -2.06 -1.56
CA VAL A 61 -5.25 -1.82 -2.84
C VAL A 61 -5.75 -2.85 -3.85
N LEU A 62 -6.33 -2.39 -4.94
CA LEU A 62 -6.92 -3.21 -5.99
C LEU A 62 -6.18 -2.97 -7.30
N TRP A 63 -5.75 -4.03 -7.96
CA TRP A 63 -5.16 -3.98 -9.28
C TRP A 63 -6.10 -4.62 -10.29
N ASN A 64 -6.47 -3.86 -11.32
CA ASN A 64 -7.13 -4.37 -12.51
C ASN A 64 -6.09 -4.47 -13.64
N ASP A 65 -5.77 -5.70 -14.03
CA ASP A 65 -4.68 -5.95 -14.96
C ASP A 65 -5.04 -5.58 -16.39
N ARG A 66 -6.30 -5.80 -16.78
CA ARG A 66 -6.78 -5.47 -18.13
C ARG A 66 -6.83 -3.97 -18.36
N ALA A 67 -7.32 -3.21 -17.39
CA ALA A 67 -7.45 -1.75 -17.47
C ALA A 67 -6.17 -1.01 -17.07
N ARG A 68 -5.15 -1.74 -16.59
CA ARG A 68 -3.92 -1.20 -16.03
C ARG A 68 -4.17 -0.14 -14.96
N ARG A 69 -5.06 -0.46 -14.01
CA ARG A 69 -5.53 0.51 -13.02
C ARG A 69 -5.32 0.00 -11.60
N LEU A 70 -4.70 0.84 -10.78
CA LEU A 70 -4.58 0.65 -9.34
C LEU A 70 -5.58 1.53 -8.61
N GLY A 71 -6.39 0.93 -7.73
CA GLY A 71 -7.28 1.63 -6.81
C GLY A 71 -6.74 1.57 -5.38
N LEU A 72 -6.83 2.67 -4.64
CA LEU A 72 -6.57 2.75 -3.20
C LEU A 72 -7.84 3.24 -2.52
N ARG A 73 -8.27 2.57 -1.46
CA ARG A 73 -9.39 3.03 -0.63
C ARG A 73 -9.21 2.65 0.83
N LEU A 74 -9.72 3.47 1.73
CA LEU A 74 -9.80 3.11 3.14
C LEU A 74 -10.87 2.03 3.32
N VAL A 75 -10.59 1.00 4.11
CA VAL A 75 -11.57 -0.03 4.44
C VAL A 75 -12.60 0.56 5.40
N GLU A 76 -13.88 0.26 5.14
CA GLU A 76 -15.00 0.69 5.98
C GLU A 76 -14.78 0.33 7.46
N GLY A 77 -15.11 1.27 8.35
CA GLY A 77 -14.92 1.11 9.79
C GLY A 77 -13.48 1.30 10.27
N THR A 78 -12.52 1.63 9.38
CA THR A 78 -11.18 2.09 9.78
C THR A 78 -11.00 3.58 9.50
N ARG A 79 -9.99 4.19 10.11
CA ARG A 79 -9.66 5.62 9.96
C ARG A 79 -8.22 5.79 9.50
N LEU A 80 -7.93 6.88 8.79
CA LEU A 80 -6.57 7.21 8.39
C LEU A 80 -5.74 7.57 9.63
N LEU A 81 -4.66 6.82 9.87
CA LEU A 81 -3.73 7.09 10.96
C LEU A 81 -2.56 7.96 10.47
N PRO A 82 -2.00 8.83 11.34
CA PRO A 82 -0.77 9.57 11.04
C PRO A 82 0.38 8.63 10.66
N PRO A 83 1.31 9.08 9.79
CA PRO A 83 1.28 10.36 9.07
C PRO A 83 0.21 10.40 7.97
N SER A 84 -0.42 11.56 7.80
CA SER A 84 -1.44 11.84 6.78
C SER A 84 -1.25 13.25 6.21
N PRO A 85 -1.37 13.46 4.89
CA PRO A 85 -1.67 12.46 3.86
C PRO A 85 -0.48 11.52 3.59
N ARG A 86 -0.76 10.33 3.05
CA ARG A 86 0.26 9.32 2.75
C ARG A 86 0.74 9.45 1.32
N ARG A 87 2.06 9.39 1.11
CA ARG A 87 2.66 9.24 -0.21
C ARG A 87 2.94 7.77 -0.47
N PHE A 88 2.56 7.29 -1.66
CA PHE A 88 2.96 5.98 -2.16
C PHE A 88 3.74 6.14 -3.45
N HIS A 89 4.80 5.35 -3.60
CA HIS A 89 5.47 5.12 -4.87
C HIS A 89 4.83 3.92 -5.55
N LEU A 90 4.30 4.09 -6.75
CA LEU A 90 3.71 3.03 -7.55
C LEU A 90 4.73 2.59 -8.59
N ARG A 91 4.98 1.28 -8.65
CA ARG A 91 5.89 0.68 -9.64
C ARG A 91 5.22 -0.52 -10.26
N LEU A 92 5.28 -0.59 -11.57
CA LEU A 92 4.85 -1.74 -12.35
C LEU A 92 6.10 -2.58 -12.66
N ALA A 93 6.09 -3.88 -12.37
CA ALA A 93 7.22 -4.75 -12.67
C ALA A 93 7.19 -5.23 -14.14
N PRO A 94 8.35 -5.35 -14.82
CA PRO A 94 9.70 -5.09 -14.34
C PRO A 94 10.19 -3.64 -14.57
N GLN A 95 9.28 -2.71 -14.91
CA GLN A 95 9.64 -1.33 -15.18
C GLN A 95 10.27 -0.65 -13.95
N ARG A 96 11.17 0.30 -14.20
CA ARG A 96 11.82 1.11 -13.15
C ARG A 96 11.12 2.43 -12.89
N GLU A 97 10.18 2.81 -13.75
CA GLU A 97 9.42 4.05 -13.58
C GLU A 97 8.60 3.99 -12.30
N VAL A 98 8.61 5.11 -11.58
CA VAL A 98 7.87 5.28 -10.33
C VAL A 98 6.91 6.44 -10.51
N ARG A 99 5.64 6.18 -10.22
CA ARG A 99 4.61 7.21 -10.15
C ARG A 99 4.26 7.47 -8.70
N THR A 100 4.28 8.73 -8.28
CA THR A 100 3.86 9.09 -6.93
C THR A 100 2.36 9.34 -6.88
N VAL A 101 1.70 8.80 -5.86
CA VAL A 101 0.30 9.12 -5.53
C VAL A 101 0.20 9.58 -4.09
N VAL A 102 -0.67 10.55 -3.84
CA VAL A 102 -1.00 11.03 -2.49
C VAL A 102 -2.38 10.47 -2.13
N PHE A 103 -2.47 9.82 -0.98
CA PHE A 103 -3.69 9.25 -0.42
C PHE A 103 -4.05 9.98 0.87
N ALA A 104 -5.15 10.73 0.84
CA ALA A 104 -5.64 11.54 1.95
C ALA A 104 -6.84 10.93 2.68
N GLY A 105 -7.23 9.69 2.33
CA GLY A 105 -8.35 8.95 2.93
C GLY A 105 -9.49 8.68 1.94
N ASP A 106 -9.69 9.56 0.98
CA ASP A 106 -10.66 9.38 -0.09
C ASP A 106 -10.17 8.37 -1.14
N PRO A 107 -11.07 7.60 -1.79
CA PRO A 107 -10.68 6.67 -2.85
C PRO A 107 -9.90 7.35 -3.98
N VAL A 108 -8.82 6.70 -4.43
CA VAL A 108 -7.98 7.16 -5.54
C VAL A 108 -7.83 6.05 -6.57
N GLU A 109 -7.96 6.39 -7.85
CA GLU A 109 -7.62 5.50 -8.96
C GLU A 109 -6.46 6.08 -9.78
N VAL A 110 -5.54 5.20 -10.18
CA VAL A 110 -4.35 5.56 -10.95
C VAL A 110 -4.14 4.57 -12.09
N SER A 111 -4.02 5.07 -13.32
CA SER A 111 -3.57 4.27 -14.47
C SER A 111 -2.04 4.16 -14.48
N LEU A 112 -1.52 2.96 -14.78
CA LEU A 112 -0.08 2.61 -14.80
C LEU A 112 0.35 1.96 -16.11
#